data_AF-A0A537ELJ1-F1
#
_entry.id   AF-A0A537ELJ1-F1
#
_cell.length_a   1.000
_cell.length_b   1.000
_cell.length_c   1.000
_cell.angle_alpha   90.00
_cell.angle_beta   90.00
_cell.angle_gamma   90.00
#
_symmetry.space_group_name_H-M   'P 1'
#
loop_
_entity.id
_entity.type
_entity.pdbx_description
1 polymer ?
#
loop_
_entity_poly.entity_id
_entity_poly.type
_entity_poly.pdbx_seq_one_letter_code
_entity_poly.pdbx_strand_id
1 'polypeptide(L)'
;MPKEIGNLDRYPIRQPRISSLCPSFKRGTTMKVIKMISFVMCLLLAGLPEALGKDREIKYTGTFSNLEYNQEGGDLLGIEIKIVPTRKGYQGAIQIAEGGPSELMVVDVFFQGDRVKFQIPSSYKSYGGGVFEGTIDSHGMKGRLSFKGGTGDNETSIRRHSYWDTK
;
A
#
# COMPACT_ATOMS: atom_id res chain seq x y z
N MET A 1 55.92 17.66 53.60
CA MET A 1 55.99 16.40 54.41
C MET A 1 54.55 15.93 54.62
N PRO A 2 54.20 14.67 54.32
CA PRO A 2 54.74 13.43 54.91
C PRO A 2 55.37 12.48 53.87
N LYS A 3 56.56 11.91 54.13
CA LYS A 3 56.94 10.60 54.74
C LYS A 3 56.79 9.38 53.80
N GLU A 4 57.97 8.87 53.42
CA GLU A 4 58.26 7.63 52.69
C GLU A 4 57.71 6.36 53.34
N ILE A 5 57.40 5.36 52.51
CA ILE A 5 57.58 3.94 52.83
C ILE A 5 58.03 3.19 51.57
N GLY A 6 59.28 2.72 51.58
CA GLY A 6 59.60 1.30 51.42
C GLY A 6 59.56 0.67 50.03
N ASN A 7 60.75 0.66 49.41
CA ASN A 7 61.22 -0.27 48.39
C ASN A 7 61.15 -1.74 48.84
N LEU A 8 60.80 -2.67 47.95
CA LEU A 8 61.57 -3.92 47.66
C LEU A 8 60.82 -4.80 46.65
N ASP A 9 61.51 -5.00 45.53
CA ASP A 9 61.51 -6.12 44.59
C ASP A 9 60.65 -7.34 44.93
N ARG A 10 60.11 -8.01 43.89
CA ARG A 10 60.25 -9.46 43.71
C ARG A 10 59.66 -10.01 42.39
N TYR A 11 60.60 -10.45 41.54
CA TYR A 11 60.62 -11.64 40.67
C TYR A 11 59.70 -11.79 39.43
N PRO A 12 60.27 -12.10 38.25
CA PRO A 12 59.52 -12.56 37.08
C PRO A 12 59.15 -14.06 37.19
N ILE A 13 57.88 -14.39 37.00
CA ILE A 13 57.38 -15.76 36.94
C ILE A 13 57.65 -16.35 35.55
N ARG A 14 58.46 -17.41 35.50
CA ARG A 14 58.72 -18.25 34.32
C ARG A 14 57.42 -18.86 33.78
N GLN A 15 57.19 -18.71 32.48
CA GLN A 15 56.15 -19.46 31.76
C GLN A 15 56.56 -20.95 31.60
N PRO A 16 55.66 -21.92 31.83
CA PRO A 16 55.93 -23.31 31.51
C PRO A 16 55.82 -23.57 30.00
N ARG A 17 56.87 -24.20 29.46
CA ARG A 17 56.98 -24.71 28.11
C ARG A 17 56.11 -25.97 28.00
N ILE A 18 54.88 -25.86 27.48
CA ILE A 18 54.04 -27.02 27.18
C ILE A 18 54.30 -27.43 25.73
N SER A 19 54.85 -28.64 25.61
CA SER A 19 55.16 -29.33 24.37
C SER A 19 53.91 -29.62 23.56
N SER A 20 54.04 -29.38 22.26
CA SER A 20 53.09 -29.65 21.20
C SER A 20 52.72 -31.13 21.11
N LEU A 21 51.44 -31.45 21.25
CA LEU A 21 50.81 -32.66 20.71
C LEU A 21 49.91 -32.23 19.55
N CYS A 22 50.41 -32.41 18.34
CA CYS A 22 49.61 -32.27 17.12
C CYS A 22 48.81 -33.56 16.88
N PRO A 23 47.48 -33.51 16.71
CA PRO A 23 46.79 -34.49 15.90
C PRO A 23 46.89 -34.08 14.43
N SER A 24 47.41 -35.00 13.60
CA SER A 24 47.39 -34.93 12.14
C SER A 24 45.95 -34.91 11.63
N PHE A 25 45.41 -33.71 11.39
CA PHE A 25 44.13 -33.54 10.70
C PHE A 25 44.37 -33.61 9.19
N LYS A 26 43.89 -34.68 8.56
CA LYS A 26 44.04 -34.96 7.12
C LYS A 26 43.50 -33.80 6.27
N ARG A 27 44.40 -32.97 5.74
CA ARG A 27 44.16 -32.00 4.66
C ARG A 27 43.91 -32.76 3.36
N GLY A 28 42.66 -33.02 3.00
CA GLY A 28 42.36 -33.61 1.70
C GLY A 28 40.92 -33.46 1.25
N THR A 29 39.98 -33.46 2.18
CA THR A 29 38.54 -33.48 1.87
C THR A 29 37.85 -32.13 2.02
N THR A 30 38.56 -31.07 2.44
CA THR A 30 37.94 -29.80 2.84
C THR A 30 37.81 -28.78 1.71
N MET A 31 38.78 -28.65 0.80
CA MET A 31 38.74 -27.55 -0.18
C MET A 31 37.69 -27.74 -1.29
N LYS A 32 37.45 -28.98 -1.75
CA LYS A 32 36.45 -29.24 -2.81
C LYS A 32 35.02 -29.04 -2.29
N VAL A 33 34.76 -29.48 -1.07
CA VAL A 33 33.44 -29.35 -0.43
C VAL A 33 33.13 -27.90 -0.08
N ILE A 34 34.12 -27.14 0.44
CA ILE A 34 33.96 -25.70 0.73
C ILE A 34 33.69 -24.90 -0.56
N LYS A 35 34.39 -25.21 -1.65
CA LYS A 35 34.19 -24.53 -2.94
C LYS A 35 32.84 -24.88 -3.58
N MET A 36 32.36 -26.10 -3.39
CA MET A 36 31.05 -26.56 -3.86
C MET A 36 29.90 -25.97 -3.04
N ILE A 37 30.04 -25.89 -1.71
CA ILE A 37 29.10 -25.18 -0.82
C ILE A 37 29.04 -23.69 -1.16
N SER A 38 30.19 -23.04 -1.40
CA SER A 38 30.23 -21.64 -1.81
C SER A 38 29.55 -21.40 -3.16
N PHE A 39 29.71 -22.31 -4.13
CA PHE A 39 29.06 -22.20 -5.44
C PHE A 39 27.54 -22.41 -5.35
N VAL A 40 27.09 -23.39 -4.56
CA VAL A 40 25.66 -23.65 -4.31
C VAL A 40 25.00 -22.51 -3.54
N MET A 41 25.70 -21.91 -2.58
CA MET A 41 25.21 -20.74 -1.84
C MET A 41 25.10 -19.49 -2.72
N CYS A 42 26.07 -19.25 -3.62
CA CYS A 42 25.97 -18.17 -4.61
C CYS A 42 24.81 -18.38 -5.61
N LEU A 43 24.53 -19.62 -6.00
CA LEU A 43 23.38 -19.97 -6.86
C LEU A 43 22.03 -19.80 -6.13
N LEU A 44 21.97 -20.09 -4.82
CA LEU A 44 20.77 -19.88 -3.99
C LEU A 44 20.47 -18.39 -3.76
N LEU A 45 21.50 -17.54 -3.68
CA LEU A 45 21.36 -16.08 -3.56
C LEU A 45 20.95 -15.40 -4.87
N ALA A 46 21.27 -15.98 -6.03
CA ALA A 46 20.91 -15.44 -7.34
C ALA A 46 19.49 -15.78 -7.80
N GLY A 47 18.80 -16.68 -7.09
CA GLY A 47 17.46 -17.17 -7.43
C GLY A 47 16.31 -16.52 -6.67
N LEU A 48 16.53 -15.42 -5.94
CA LEU A 48 15.43 -14.65 -5.36
C LEU A 48 14.60 -14.08 -6.54
N PRO A 49 13.36 -14.53 -6.77
CA PRO A 49 12.51 -13.84 -7.71
C PRO A 49 12.36 -12.41 -7.19
N GLU A 50 12.70 -11.44 -8.03
CA GLU A 50 12.29 -10.06 -7.86
C GLU A 50 10.77 -9.96 -8.00
N ALA A 51 10.03 -10.57 -7.07
CA ALA A 51 8.63 -10.29 -6.81
C ALA A 51 8.52 -9.01 -5.96
N LEU A 52 9.42 -8.05 -6.16
CA LEU A 52 9.17 -6.67 -5.81
C LEU A 52 8.00 -6.26 -6.70
N GLY A 53 6.81 -6.26 -6.10
CA GLY A 53 5.56 -5.90 -6.74
C GLY A 53 5.80 -4.65 -7.57
N LYS A 54 5.64 -4.79 -8.90
CA LYS A 54 5.51 -3.64 -9.79
C LYS A 54 4.36 -2.84 -9.23
N ASP A 55 4.68 -1.80 -8.47
CA ASP A 55 3.71 -0.88 -7.87
C ASP A 55 2.90 -0.36 -9.06
N ARG A 56 1.69 -0.90 -9.23
CA ARG A 56 0.82 -0.48 -10.32
C ARG A 56 0.43 0.93 -9.95
N GLU A 57 1.00 1.91 -10.65
CA GLU A 57 0.72 3.32 -10.42
C GLU A 57 -0.80 3.53 -10.38
N ILE A 58 -1.32 3.80 -9.19
CA ILE A 58 -2.76 3.96 -8.99
C ILE A 58 -3.16 5.30 -9.56
N LYS A 59 -3.92 5.28 -10.64
CA LYS A 59 -4.43 6.50 -11.26
C LYS A 59 -5.68 6.99 -10.54
N TYR A 60 -5.50 7.89 -9.58
CA TYR A 60 -6.58 8.48 -8.78
C TYR A 60 -7.54 9.37 -9.60
N THR A 61 -7.07 9.98 -10.69
CA THR A 61 -7.84 10.96 -11.47
C THR A 61 -8.62 10.31 -12.61
N GLY A 62 -9.71 10.95 -13.02
CA GLY A 62 -10.53 10.49 -14.14
C GLY A 62 -12.03 10.57 -13.85
N THR A 63 -12.82 10.02 -14.77
CA THR A 63 -14.26 9.83 -14.56
C THR A 63 -14.54 8.36 -14.28
N PHE A 64 -15.38 8.11 -13.29
CA PHE A 64 -15.83 6.80 -12.87
C PHE A 64 -17.35 6.82 -12.90
N SER A 65 -17.99 5.90 -13.61
CA SER A 65 -19.45 5.85 -13.72
C SER A 65 -19.96 4.42 -13.69
N ASN A 66 -21.04 4.20 -12.96
CA ASN A 66 -21.94 3.07 -13.18
C ASN A 66 -23.34 3.56 -13.55
N LEU A 67 -23.46 4.80 -14.04
CA LEU A 67 -24.71 5.28 -14.60
C LEU A 67 -25.14 4.38 -15.76
N GLU A 68 -26.40 3.98 -15.72
CA GLU A 68 -27.01 3.09 -16.69
C GLU A 68 -28.47 3.50 -16.91
N TYR A 69 -28.88 3.52 -18.18
CA TYR A 69 -30.25 3.78 -18.55
C TYR A 69 -31.03 2.48 -18.56
N ASN A 70 -32.03 2.38 -17.68
CA ASN A 70 -32.98 1.28 -17.67
C ASN A 70 -34.03 1.49 -18.76
N GLN A 71 -33.94 0.74 -19.85
CA GLN A 71 -34.89 0.84 -20.97
C GLN A 71 -36.33 0.48 -20.60
N GLU A 72 -36.54 -0.41 -19.62
CA GLU A 72 -37.87 -0.86 -19.22
C GLU A 72 -38.59 0.21 -18.39
N GLY A 73 -37.88 0.82 -17.43
CA GLY A 73 -38.42 1.88 -16.57
C GLY A 73 -38.36 3.28 -17.18
N GLY A 74 -37.50 3.48 -18.18
CA GLY A 74 -37.21 4.80 -18.73
C GLY A 74 -36.32 5.67 -17.83
N ASP A 75 -35.69 5.06 -16.83
CA ASP A 75 -34.97 5.73 -15.74
C ASP A 75 -33.45 5.72 -15.95
N LEU A 76 -32.78 6.80 -15.58
CA LEU A 76 -31.33 6.78 -15.37
C LEU A 76 -31.02 6.44 -13.91
N LEU A 77 -30.18 5.44 -13.69
CA LEU A 77 -29.80 4.98 -12.35
C LEU A 77 -28.28 4.94 -12.19
N GLY A 78 -27.79 5.15 -10.97
CA GLY A 78 -26.39 4.95 -10.61
C GLY A 78 -25.67 6.22 -10.19
N ILE A 79 -24.34 6.22 -10.30
CA ILE A 79 -23.45 7.25 -9.79
C ILE A 79 -22.34 7.54 -10.81
N GLU A 80 -22.02 8.81 -10.99
CA GLU A 80 -20.82 9.26 -11.69
C GLU A 80 -19.96 10.14 -10.78
N ILE A 81 -18.64 9.95 -10.84
CA ILE A 81 -17.64 10.64 -10.03
C ILE A 81 -16.52 11.11 -10.96
N LYS A 82 -16.26 12.41 -11.02
CA LYS A 82 -15.08 13.00 -11.66
C LYS A 82 -14.07 13.43 -10.61
N ILE A 83 -12.86 12.87 -10.63
CA ILE A 83 -11.79 13.22 -9.69
C ILE A 83 -10.69 14.01 -10.42
N VAL A 84 -10.34 15.17 -9.87
CA VAL A 84 -9.31 16.08 -10.39
C VAL A 84 -8.33 16.53 -9.29
N PRO A 85 -7.06 16.79 -9.63
CA PRO A 85 -6.12 17.39 -8.68
C PRO A 85 -6.42 18.89 -8.50
N THR A 86 -6.19 19.39 -7.30
CA THR A 86 -6.35 20.79 -6.92
C THR A 86 -5.19 21.23 -6.02
N ARG A 87 -5.13 22.53 -5.68
CA ARG A 87 -4.13 23.05 -4.73
C ARG A 87 -4.24 22.45 -3.32
N LYS A 88 -5.37 21.82 -2.99
CA LYS A 88 -5.66 21.24 -1.66
C LYS A 88 -5.59 19.71 -1.63
N GLY A 89 -5.19 19.07 -2.73
CA GLY A 89 -5.23 17.61 -2.89
C GLY A 89 -6.14 17.22 -4.04
N TYR A 90 -7.15 16.40 -3.80
CA TYR A 90 -8.10 15.97 -4.83
C TYR A 90 -9.51 16.46 -4.51
N GLN A 91 -10.25 16.82 -5.56
CA GLN A 91 -11.68 17.09 -5.46
C GLN A 91 -12.45 16.20 -6.43
N GLY A 92 -13.66 15.85 -6.01
CA GLY A 92 -14.61 15.04 -6.74
C GLY A 92 -15.83 15.86 -7.10
N ALA A 93 -16.32 15.75 -8.34
CA ALA A 93 -17.68 16.11 -8.70
C ALA A 93 -18.51 14.83 -8.82
N ILE A 94 -19.58 14.72 -8.04
CA ILE A 94 -20.43 13.53 -7.93
C ILE A 94 -21.81 13.87 -8.49
N GLN A 95 -22.35 12.99 -9.32
CA GLN A 95 -23.73 13.01 -9.76
C GLN A 95 -24.36 11.67 -9.44
N ILE A 96 -25.58 11.68 -8.93
CA ILE A 96 -26.34 10.47 -8.61
C ILE A 96 -27.62 10.50 -9.44
N ALA A 97 -28.05 9.36 -9.96
CA ALA A 97 -29.30 9.23 -10.67
C ALA A 97 -30.20 8.18 -10.01
N GLU A 98 -31.45 8.58 -9.74
CA GLU A 98 -32.51 7.77 -9.12
C GLU A 98 -33.82 7.98 -9.90
N GLY A 99 -33.78 7.73 -11.22
CA GLY A 99 -34.83 8.09 -12.18
C GLY A 99 -34.34 9.14 -13.16
N GLY A 100 -33.59 10.13 -12.66
CA GLY A 100 -32.91 11.14 -13.45
C GLY A 100 -31.68 11.69 -12.73
N PRO A 101 -30.80 12.43 -13.44
CA PRO A 101 -29.58 12.97 -12.86
C PRO A 101 -29.87 14.08 -11.83
N SER A 102 -29.24 14.00 -10.66
CA SER A 102 -29.25 15.07 -9.66
C SER A 102 -28.24 16.18 -9.98
N GLU A 103 -28.21 17.19 -9.11
CA GLU A 103 -27.19 18.24 -9.13
C GLU A 103 -25.77 17.69 -8.96
N LEU A 104 -24.78 18.42 -9.48
CA LEU A 104 -23.37 18.09 -9.22
C LEU A 104 -22.99 18.48 -7.79
N MET A 105 -22.46 17.51 -7.05
CA MET A 105 -21.96 17.67 -5.71
C MET A 105 -20.43 17.72 -5.70
N VAL A 106 -19.84 18.78 -5.18
CA VAL A 106 -18.38 18.92 -5.10
C VAL A 106 -17.90 18.55 -3.71
N VAL A 107 -16.93 17.62 -3.64
CA VAL A 107 -16.40 17.07 -2.39
C VAL A 107 -14.87 17.05 -2.41
N ASP A 108 -14.26 17.11 -1.24
CA ASP A 108 -12.85 16.75 -1.09
C ASP A 108 -12.70 15.22 -1.07
N VAL A 109 -11.68 14.71 -1.78
CA VAL A 109 -11.42 13.28 -1.90
C VAL A 109 -10.08 12.94 -1.25
N PHE A 110 -10.11 11.97 -0.36
CA PHE A 110 -8.95 11.52 0.41
C PHE A 110 -8.52 10.14 -0.07
N PHE A 111 -7.21 9.99 -0.29
CA PHE A 111 -6.60 8.72 -0.67
C PHE A 111 -5.58 8.25 0.38
N GLN A 112 -5.56 6.96 0.66
CA GLN A 112 -4.53 6.29 1.46
C GLN A 112 -4.16 4.97 0.78
N GLY A 113 -3.14 5.01 -0.08
CA GLY A 113 -2.86 3.90 -0.99
C GLY A 113 -4.01 3.72 -1.99
N ASP A 114 -4.52 2.50 -2.10
CA ASP A 114 -5.69 2.18 -2.93
C ASP A 114 -7.02 2.57 -2.28
N ARG A 115 -7.04 3.00 -1.01
CA ARG A 115 -8.26 3.40 -0.32
C ARG A 115 -8.69 4.80 -0.72
N VAL A 116 -9.98 4.98 -0.89
CA VAL A 116 -10.62 6.26 -1.25
C VAL A 116 -11.78 6.54 -0.29
N LYS A 117 -11.87 7.79 0.15
CA LYS A 117 -12.95 8.28 1.00
C LYS A 117 -13.35 9.70 0.62
N PHE A 118 -14.65 9.97 0.64
CA PHE A 118 -15.19 11.32 0.55
C PHE A 118 -16.48 11.44 1.34
N GLN A 119 -16.86 12.67 1.66
CA GLN A 119 -18.09 12.98 2.37
C GLN A 119 -18.93 13.95 1.53
N ILE A 120 -20.18 13.60 1.31
CA ILE A 120 -21.19 14.49 0.74
C ILE A 120 -21.66 15.43 1.85
N PRO A 121 -21.52 16.77 1.70
CA PRO A 121 -21.99 17.73 2.67
C PRO A 121 -23.52 17.67 2.86
N SER A 122 -23.98 17.91 4.09
CA SER A 122 -25.41 18.01 4.40
C SER A 122 -26.11 19.23 3.77
N SER A 123 -25.34 20.15 3.17
CA SER A 123 -25.90 21.26 2.38
C SER A 123 -26.62 20.80 1.12
N TYR A 124 -26.30 19.61 0.61
CA TYR A 124 -27.05 18.95 -0.47
C TYR A 124 -28.30 18.28 0.09
N LYS A 125 -29.41 19.05 0.10
CA LYS A 125 -30.65 18.70 0.81
C LYS A 125 -31.26 17.37 0.34
N SER A 126 -31.14 17.04 -0.95
CA SER A 126 -31.67 15.80 -1.54
C SER A 126 -31.11 14.54 -0.86
N TYR A 127 -29.87 14.61 -0.36
CA TYR A 127 -29.17 13.47 0.24
C TYR A 127 -28.92 13.61 1.73
N GLY A 128 -29.06 14.82 2.32
CA GLY A 128 -28.87 15.05 3.76
C GLY A 128 -27.45 14.79 4.28
N GLY A 129 -26.50 14.58 3.36
CA GLY A 129 -25.13 14.17 3.60
C GLY A 129 -24.92 12.65 3.46
N GLY A 130 -23.68 12.25 3.24
CA GLY A 130 -23.32 10.86 3.05
C GLY A 130 -21.82 10.63 3.08
N VAL A 131 -21.40 9.38 3.15
CA VAL A 131 -19.99 8.99 3.17
C VAL A 131 -19.76 7.87 2.17
N PHE A 132 -18.75 8.03 1.35
CA PHE A 132 -18.23 6.94 0.53
C PHE A 132 -16.93 6.42 1.11
N GLU A 133 -16.82 5.10 1.20
CA GLU A 133 -15.59 4.39 1.54
C GLU A 133 -15.39 3.23 0.58
N GLY A 134 -14.19 3.13 0.00
CA GLY A 134 -13.89 2.10 -0.98
C GLY A 134 -12.42 2.01 -1.36
N THR A 135 -12.17 1.31 -2.46
CA THR A 135 -10.86 1.18 -3.10
C THR A 135 -10.91 1.63 -4.56
N ILE A 136 -9.74 1.95 -5.12
CA ILE A 136 -9.55 2.37 -6.51
C ILE A 136 -8.39 1.57 -7.13
N ASP A 137 -8.59 1.13 -8.37
CA ASP A 137 -7.60 0.41 -9.15
C ASP A 137 -7.56 0.89 -10.62
N SER A 138 -6.93 0.11 -11.49
CA SER A 138 -6.86 0.41 -12.92
C SER A 138 -8.22 0.36 -13.62
N HIS A 139 -9.17 -0.44 -13.12
CA HIS A 139 -10.49 -0.68 -13.74
C HIS A 139 -11.54 0.32 -13.25
N GLY A 140 -11.45 0.77 -12.01
CA GLY A 140 -12.43 1.70 -11.46
C GLY A 140 -12.36 1.84 -9.95
N MET A 141 -13.51 2.07 -9.34
CA MET A 141 -13.70 2.17 -7.90
C MET A 141 -14.66 1.08 -7.43
N LYS A 142 -14.47 0.60 -6.22
CA LYS A 142 -15.40 -0.32 -5.56
C LYS A 142 -15.57 0.10 -4.12
N GLY A 143 -16.80 0.27 -3.64
CA GLY A 143 -17.02 0.79 -2.29
C GLY A 143 -18.47 0.90 -1.91
N ARG A 144 -18.75 1.53 -0.78
CA ARG A 144 -20.10 1.75 -0.27
C ARG A 144 -20.34 3.24 -0.12
N LEU A 145 -21.51 3.69 -0.57
CA LEU A 145 -22.03 5.03 -0.31
C LEU A 145 -23.18 4.93 0.68
N SER A 146 -22.99 5.45 1.90
CA SER A 146 -24.02 5.44 2.94
C SER A 146 -24.55 6.85 3.17
N PHE A 147 -25.87 7.02 3.12
CA PHE A 147 -26.54 8.29 3.37
C PHE A 147 -27.07 8.40 4.78
N LYS A 148 -27.16 9.63 5.30
CA LYS A 148 -27.73 9.86 6.62
C LYS A 148 -29.25 9.61 6.59
N GLY A 149 -29.68 8.45 7.09
CA GLY A 149 -31.09 8.05 7.17
C GLY A 149 -31.57 7.08 6.08
N GLY A 150 -30.67 6.60 5.21
CA GLY A 150 -30.97 5.55 4.24
C GLY A 150 -30.63 4.15 4.76
N THR A 151 -31.28 3.12 4.21
CA THR A 151 -31.06 1.69 4.53
C THR A 151 -30.39 0.90 3.39
N GLY A 152 -29.98 1.58 2.31
CA GLY A 152 -29.32 0.94 1.16
C GLY A 152 -27.80 1.00 1.27
N ASP A 153 -27.18 -0.07 1.79
CA ASP A 153 -25.73 -0.19 2.05
C ASP A 153 -25.06 -1.21 1.11
N ASN A 154 -25.52 -1.30 -0.14
CA ASN A 154 -24.90 -2.23 -1.07
C ASN A 154 -23.56 -1.69 -1.58
N GLU A 155 -22.60 -2.60 -1.69
CA GLU A 155 -21.32 -2.32 -2.32
C GLU A 155 -21.54 -2.05 -3.81
N THR A 156 -21.06 -0.90 -4.30
CA THR A 156 -21.14 -0.48 -5.69
C THR A 156 -19.79 -0.65 -6.39
N SER A 157 -19.84 -1.04 -7.66
CA SER A 157 -18.67 -1.03 -8.55
C SER A 157 -18.88 0.04 -9.62
N ILE A 158 -17.88 0.90 -9.77
CA ILE A 158 -17.94 2.10 -10.60
C ILE A 158 -16.77 2.05 -11.59
N ARG A 159 -17.05 1.78 -12.86
CA ARG A 159 -16.00 1.59 -13.89
C ARG A 159 -15.40 2.92 -14.35
N ARG A 160 -14.16 2.90 -14.84
CA ARG A 160 -13.46 4.08 -15.38
C ARG A 160 -13.94 4.45 -16.79
N HIS A 161 -15.10 5.10 -16.88
CA HIS A 161 -15.68 5.63 -18.11
C HIS A 161 -16.83 6.59 -17.73
N SER A 162 -17.03 7.71 -18.43
CA SER A 162 -18.22 8.54 -18.21
C SER A 162 -19.43 7.97 -18.96
N TYR A 163 -20.63 8.09 -18.41
CA TYR A 163 -21.85 7.82 -19.15
C TYR A 163 -22.10 8.87 -20.24
N TRP A 164 -21.80 10.14 -19.93
CA TRP A 164 -22.08 11.30 -20.79
C TRP A 164 -21.13 11.43 -21.98
N ASP A 165 -19.93 10.85 -21.91
CA ASP A 165 -18.91 10.92 -22.97
C ASP A 165 -19.05 9.81 -24.03
N THR A 166 -20.22 9.15 -24.11
CA THR A 166 -20.48 8.11 -25.12
C THR A 166 -20.50 8.72 -26.53
N LYS A 167 -19.81 8.04 -27.46
CA LYS A 167 -19.83 8.30 -28.91
C LYS A 167 -20.87 7.44 -29.59
#